data_AF-U5MUL7-F1
#
_entry.id   AF-U5MUL7-F1
#
_cell.length_a   1.000
_cell.length_b   1.000
_cell.length_c   1.000
_cell.angle_alpha   90.00
_cell.angle_beta   90.00
_cell.angle_gamma   90.00
#
_symmetry.space_group_name_H-M   'P 1'
#
loop_
_entity.id
_entity.type
_entity.pdbx_description
1 polymer ?
#
loop_
_entity_poly.entity_id
_entity_poly.type
_entity_poly.pdbx_seq_one_letter_code
_entity_poly.pdbx_strand_id
1 'polypeptide(L)'
;MKNFKKLIASFVTLITFLAITPVAAHAEWRQSGNSWWYAEGSSYATGWTQIDAQWYYFDSNGYMKTGWLCDGGNWYYFYGDGTMAHDCYIGNYYLNSAGSWTTSVPSTSGSSSSNYSTYGTSSTNDQSQTVYVSNNGIYHSSPHAHGMKYYTAMSLTEAKEKGYKACKKC
;
A
#
# COMPACT_ATOMS: atom_id res chain seq x y z
N MET A 1 -22.05 63.66 46.84
CA MET A 1 -22.20 62.61 47.88
C MET A 1 -23.58 61.98 47.75
N LYS A 2 -23.65 60.78 47.13
CA LYS A 2 -24.77 59.81 47.01
C LYS A 2 -24.33 58.78 45.94
N ASN A 3 -23.46 57.81 46.26
CA ASN A 3 -23.72 56.45 46.76
C ASN A 3 -23.42 55.40 45.66
N PHE A 4 -22.15 55.03 45.53
CA PHE A 4 -21.65 53.92 44.72
C PHE A 4 -22.03 52.60 45.43
N LYS A 5 -23.07 51.92 44.94
CA LYS A 5 -23.45 50.57 45.41
C LYS A 5 -23.08 49.57 44.30
N LYS A 6 -22.10 48.70 44.62
CA LYS A 6 -21.92 47.25 44.32
C LYS A 6 -22.67 46.67 43.09
N LEU A 7 -22.23 45.67 42.32
CA LEU A 7 -21.02 44.88 42.07
C LEU A 7 -21.48 43.76 41.08
N ILE A 8 -20.81 43.56 39.94
CA ILE A 8 -20.67 42.30 39.14
C ILE A 8 -21.92 41.65 38.47
N ALA A 9 -21.65 41.07 37.29
CA ALA A 9 -22.40 40.05 36.54
C ALA A 9 -23.44 40.50 35.50
N SER A 10 -22.96 40.82 34.30
CA SER A 10 -23.64 40.40 33.06
C SER A 10 -22.69 40.50 31.87
N PHE A 11 -21.96 39.43 31.61
CA PHE A 11 -21.34 39.19 30.30
C PHE A 11 -21.85 37.82 29.81
N VAL A 12 -23.15 37.76 29.53
CA VAL A 12 -23.74 36.67 28.76
C VAL A 12 -24.25 37.29 27.46
N THR A 13 -23.32 37.71 26.60
CA THR A 13 -23.61 37.65 25.17
C THR A 13 -23.52 36.17 24.81
N LEU A 14 -24.68 35.52 24.84
CA LEU A 14 -24.91 34.19 24.32
C LEU A 14 -24.55 34.19 22.82
N ILE A 15 -23.28 33.98 22.49
CA ILE A 15 -22.88 33.57 21.14
C ILE A 15 -23.20 32.08 21.06
N THR A 16 -24.48 31.74 20.97
CA THR A 16 -24.90 30.46 20.40
C THR A 16 -24.85 30.57 18.89
N PHE A 17 -23.64 30.73 18.36
CA PHE A 17 -23.35 30.26 17.02
C PHE A 17 -22.86 28.82 17.20
N LEU A 18 -23.81 27.90 17.40
CA LEU A 18 -23.56 26.50 17.10
C LEU A 18 -23.49 26.44 15.57
N ALA A 19 -22.34 26.83 15.01
CA ALA A 19 -22.00 26.41 13.67
C ALA A 19 -21.90 24.89 13.77
N ILE A 20 -23.03 24.22 13.49
CA ILE A 20 -23.02 22.81 13.14
C ILE A 20 -22.30 22.80 11.79
N THR A 21 -20.96 22.89 11.83
CA THR A 21 -20.18 22.39 10.72
C THR A 21 -20.61 20.94 10.62
N PRO A 22 -21.20 20.49 9.50
CA PRO A 22 -21.31 19.06 9.30
C PRO A 22 -19.88 18.55 9.48
N VAL A 23 -19.67 17.68 10.46
CA VAL A 23 -18.44 16.90 10.51
C VAL A 23 -18.54 16.07 9.23
N ALA A 24 -17.98 16.59 8.14
CA ALA A 24 -17.71 15.77 6.98
C ALA A 24 -16.98 14.57 7.57
N ALA A 25 -17.58 13.38 7.41
CA ALA A 25 -17.05 12.15 7.98
C ALA A 25 -15.58 12.04 7.54
N HIS A 26 -14.67 12.44 8.42
CA HIS A 26 -13.26 12.56 8.09
C HIS A 26 -12.71 11.15 8.16
N ALA A 27 -12.30 10.65 7.01
CA ALA A 27 -11.70 9.35 6.91
C ALA A 27 -10.20 9.48 7.12
N GLU A 28 -9.64 8.70 8.04
CA GLU A 28 -8.24 8.85 8.42
C GLU A 28 -7.63 7.56 8.94
N TRP A 29 -6.33 7.40 8.66
CA TRP A 29 -5.53 6.33 9.23
C TRP A 29 -5.30 6.57 10.72
N ARG A 30 -5.49 5.52 11.51
CA ARG A 30 -5.22 5.50 12.94
C ARG A 30 -4.42 4.26 13.31
N GLN A 31 -3.65 4.34 14.38
CA GLN A 31 -2.79 3.27 14.84
C GLN A 31 -3.06 2.97 16.32
N SER A 32 -3.13 1.69 16.66
CA SER A 32 -3.20 1.19 18.04
C SER A 32 -2.13 0.11 18.21
N GLY A 33 -1.10 0.40 19.02
CA GLY A 33 0.08 -0.44 19.11
C GLY A 33 0.75 -0.60 17.74
N ASN A 34 0.91 -1.85 17.28
CA ASN A 34 1.48 -2.16 15.97
C ASN A 34 0.44 -2.36 14.86
N SER A 35 -0.85 -2.15 15.16
CA SER A 35 -1.95 -2.38 14.22
C SER A 35 -2.51 -1.06 13.70
N TRP A 36 -2.78 -1.01 12.41
CA TRP A 36 -3.42 0.12 11.74
C TRP A 36 -4.90 -0.16 11.51
N TRP A 37 -5.71 0.90 11.50
CA TRP A 37 -7.13 0.87 11.15
C TRP A 37 -7.50 2.16 10.44
N TYR A 38 -8.61 2.17 9.72
CA TYR A 38 -9.08 3.34 8.99
C TYR A 38 -10.42 3.79 9.57
N ALA A 39 -10.44 4.98 10.16
CA ALA A 39 -11.66 5.58 10.68
C ALA A 39 -12.50 6.11 9.52
N GLU A 40 -13.81 5.91 9.60
CA GLU A 40 -14.78 6.43 8.63
C GLU A 40 -15.91 7.13 9.41
N GLY A 41 -15.73 8.41 9.68
CA GLY A 41 -16.65 9.18 10.53
C GLY A 41 -16.68 8.64 11.97
N SER A 42 -17.83 8.10 12.39
CA SER A 42 -18.00 7.48 13.71
C SER A 42 -17.75 5.96 13.72
N SER A 43 -17.30 5.38 12.61
CA SER A 43 -17.04 3.94 12.44
C SER A 43 -15.59 3.68 12.02
N TYR A 44 -15.31 2.45 11.60
CA TYR A 44 -14.05 2.01 11.00
C TYR A 44 -14.30 1.11 9.79
N ALA A 45 -13.34 1.08 8.88
CA ALA A 45 -13.36 0.21 7.71
C ALA A 45 -13.22 -1.27 8.11
N THR A 46 -13.94 -2.13 7.39
CA THR A 46 -13.86 -3.60 7.52
C THR A 46 -13.90 -4.24 6.14
N GLY A 47 -13.19 -5.35 5.96
CA GLY A 47 -13.09 -6.04 4.67
C GLY A 47 -12.33 -5.25 3.62
N TRP A 48 -12.62 -5.55 2.35
CA TRP A 48 -12.03 -4.89 1.18
C TRP A 48 -12.36 -3.41 1.13
N THR A 49 -11.34 -2.56 1.19
CA THR A 49 -11.51 -1.09 1.19
C THR A 49 -10.50 -0.46 0.24
N GLN A 50 -10.94 0.45 -0.62
CA GLN A 50 -10.06 1.22 -1.50
C GLN A 50 -9.80 2.61 -0.90
N ILE A 51 -8.55 2.94 -0.64
CA ILE A 51 -8.10 4.21 -0.08
C ILE A 51 -6.99 4.75 -0.98
N ASP A 52 -7.12 5.99 -1.44
CA ASP A 52 -6.13 6.64 -2.33
C ASP A 52 -5.73 5.77 -3.55
N ALA A 53 -6.73 5.15 -4.19
CA ALA A 53 -6.59 4.23 -5.32
C ALA A 53 -5.78 2.95 -5.04
N GLN A 54 -5.49 2.64 -3.78
CA GLN A 54 -4.89 1.38 -3.34
C GLN A 54 -5.92 0.51 -2.62
N TRP A 55 -5.81 -0.80 -2.77
CA TRP A 55 -6.67 -1.75 -2.06
C TRP A 55 -6.05 -2.20 -0.75
N TYR A 56 -6.88 -2.28 0.28
CA TYR A 56 -6.55 -2.75 1.63
C TYR A 56 -7.60 -3.78 2.06
N TYR A 57 -7.26 -4.57 3.07
CA TYR A 57 -8.22 -5.42 3.75
C TYR A 57 -8.13 -5.22 5.25
N PHE A 58 -9.28 -4.99 5.89
CA PHE A 58 -9.40 -4.86 7.33
C PHE A 58 -10.13 -6.07 7.89
N ASP A 59 -9.69 -6.61 9.03
CA ASP A 59 -10.41 -7.70 9.69
C ASP A 59 -11.75 -7.24 10.29
N SER A 60 -12.50 -8.17 10.88
CA SER A 60 -13.80 -7.87 11.49
C SER A 60 -13.72 -6.90 12.67
N ASN A 61 -12.53 -6.67 13.23
CA ASN A 61 -12.29 -5.71 14.31
C ASN A 61 -11.74 -4.38 13.78
N GLY A 62 -11.61 -4.23 12.46
CA GLY A 62 -11.13 -3.03 11.79
C GLY A 62 -9.61 -2.94 11.66
N TYR A 63 -8.85 -3.99 11.99
CA TYR A 63 -7.39 -3.95 11.86
C TYR A 63 -6.93 -4.35 10.46
N MET A 64 -6.06 -3.53 9.89
CA MET A 64 -5.46 -3.71 8.57
C MET A 64 -4.65 -5.00 8.52
N LYS A 65 -4.87 -5.80 7.47
CA LYS A 65 -4.13 -7.01 7.18
C LYS A 65 -2.88 -6.70 6.37
N THR A 66 -1.83 -7.46 6.66
CA THR A 66 -0.59 -7.56 5.88
C THR A 66 -0.29 -9.04 5.65
N GLY A 67 0.54 -9.34 4.65
CA GLY A 67 0.88 -10.71 4.26
C GLY A 67 -0.21 -11.41 3.43
N TRP A 68 -0.15 -12.74 3.40
CA TRP A 68 -1.09 -13.57 2.65
C TRP A 68 -2.47 -13.64 3.33
N LEU A 69 -3.53 -13.49 2.55
CA LEU A 69 -4.92 -13.61 2.96
C LEU A 69 -5.66 -14.54 2.00
N CYS A 70 -6.41 -15.51 2.53
CA CYS A 70 -7.37 -16.29 1.76
C CYS A 70 -8.78 -15.73 2.01
N ASP A 71 -9.44 -15.26 0.96
CA ASP A 71 -10.80 -14.72 1.01
C ASP A 71 -11.62 -15.27 -0.17
N GLY A 72 -12.78 -15.85 0.12
CA GLY A 72 -13.65 -16.45 -0.90
C GLY A 72 -12.98 -17.55 -1.75
N GLY A 73 -11.97 -18.25 -1.22
CA GLY A 73 -11.21 -19.27 -1.95
C GLY A 73 -10.09 -18.74 -2.84
N ASN A 74 -9.89 -17.42 -2.89
CA ASN A 74 -8.80 -16.77 -3.60
C ASN A 74 -7.72 -16.32 -2.61
N TRP A 75 -6.46 -16.42 -3.01
CA TRP A 75 -5.33 -15.91 -2.24
C TRP A 75 -4.91 -14.53 -2.71
N TYR A 76 -4.65 -13.64 -1.76
CA TYR A 76 -4.20 -12.27 -1.98
C TYR A 76 -2.98 -12.01 -1.10
N TYR A 77 -2.18 -11.01 -1.45
CA TYR A 77 -1.06 -10.58 -0.64
C TYR A 77 -1.12 -9.08 -0.39
N PHE A 78 -0.89 -8.67 0.85
CA PHE A 78 -0.79 -7.28 1.27
C PHE A 78 0.62 -6.98 1.74
N TYR A 79 1.21 -5.87 1.28
CA TYR A 79 2.53 -5.44 1.70
C TYR A 79 2.53 -4.97 3.17
N GLY A 80 3.72 -4.66 3.70
CA GLY A 80 3.86 -4.17 5.09
C GLY A 80 3.13 -2.85 5.36
N ASP A 81 2.89 -2.05 4.32
CA ASP A 81 2.07 -0.83 4.38
C ASP A 81 0.57 -1.10 4.15
N GLY A 82 0.17 -2.37 4.03
CA GLY A 82 -1.21 -2.81 3.82
C GLY A 82 -1.72 -2.73 2.38
N THR A 83 -0.93 -2.23 1.44
CA THR A 83 -1.36 -2.16 0.03
C THR A 83 -1.42 -3.55 -0.60
N MET A 84 -2.48 -3.84 -1.35
CA MET A 84 -2.64 -5.12 -2.05
C MET A 84 -1.66 -5.24 -3.22
N ALA A 85 -1.01 -6.38 -3.33
CA ALA A 85 -0.24 -6.79 -4.49
C ALA A 85 -1.16 -7.15 -5.66
N HIS A 86 -0.85 -6.68 -6.86
CA HIS A 86 -1.52 -7.05 -8.10
C HIS A 86 -0.57 -6.90 -9.29
N ASP A 87 -0.84 -7.62 -10.37
CA ASP A 87 -0.01 -7.67 -11.58
C ASP A 87 1.47 -7.94 -11.29
N CYS A 88 1.76 -8.78 -10.31
CA CYS A 88 3.12 -9.05 -9.86
C CYS A 88 3.24 -10.43 -9.21
N TYR A 89 4.46 -10.83 -8.93
CA TYR A 89 4.74 -12.08 -8.22
C TYR A 89 5.15 -11.79 -6.77
N ILE A 90 4.70 -12.64 -5.86
CA ILE A 90 5.18 -12.69 -4.49
C ILE A 90 5.85 -14.04 -4.31
N GLY A 91 7.19 -14.07 -4.32
CA GLY A 91 7.93 -15.31 -4.48
C GLY A 91 7.59 -15.98 -5.81
N ASN A 92 7.01 -17.17 -5.75
CA ASN A 92 6.64 -17.98 -6.92
C ASN A 92 5.16 -17.85 -7.32
N TYR A 93 4.40 -16.99 -6.64
CA TYR A 93 2.96 -16.86 -6.80
C TYR A 93 2.65 -15.58 -7.58
N TYR A 94 2.05 -15.70 -8.76
CA TYR A 94 1.60 -14.54 -9.53
C TYR A 94 0.21 -14.08 -9.10
N LEU A 95 0.09 -12.82 -8.73
CA LEU A 95 -1.16 -12.13 -8.43
C LEU A 95 -1.61 -11.41 -9.71
N ASN A 96 -2.81 -11.73 -10.19
CA ASN A 96 -3.36 -11.11 -11.39
C ASN A 96 -3.74 -9.63 -11.15
N SER A 97 -4.37 -8.99 -12.13
CA SER A 97 -4.79 -7.59 -12.04
C SER A 97 -5.82 -7.29 -10.96
N ALA A 98 -6.55 -8.31 -10.48
CA ALA A 98 -7.45 -8.21 -9.34
C ALA A 98 -6.75 -8.54 -8.00
N GLY A 99 -5.44 -8.77 -8.02
CA GLY A 99 -4.63 -9.17 -6.87
C GLY A 99 -4.80 -10.62 -6.42
N SER A 100 -5.61 -11.41 -7.13
CA SER A 100 -5.83 -12.81 -6.83
C SER A 100 -4.71 -13.66 -7.40
N TRP A 101 -4.16 -14.55 -6.58
CA TRP A 101 -3.20 -15.55 -7.02
C TRP A 101 -3.81 -16.44 -8.10
N THR A 102 -3.05 -16.62 -9.18
CA THR A 102 -3.42 -17.51 -10.26
C THR A 102 -2.23 -18.32 -10.74
N THR A 103 -2.53 -19.48 -11.32
CA THR A 103 -1.59 -20.27 -12.12
C THR A 103 -1.55 -19.81 -13.58
N SER A 104 -2.52 -18.98 -14.01
CA SER A 104 -2.62 -18.43 -15.35
C SER A 104 -1.79 -17.14 -15.45
N VAL A 105 -0.50 -17.31 -15.68
CA VAL A 105 0.44 -16.18 -15.84
C VAL A 105 0.26 -15.53 -17.22
N PRO A 106 0.46 -14.20 -17.36
CA PRO A 106 0.41 -13.54 -18.66
C PRO A 106 1.41 -14.23 -19.59
N SER A 107 0.91 -14.75 -20.72
CA SER A 107 1.75 -15.35 -21.73
C SER A 107 2.64 -14.28 -22.33
N THR A 108 3.95 -14.35 -22.05
CA THR A 108 4.97 -13.58 -22.74
C THR A 108 4.95 -14.01 -24.21
N SER A 109 4.16 -13.33 -25.04
CA SER A 109 4.17 -13.50 -26.49
C SER A 109 5.50 -12.97 -27.02
N GLY A 110 6.53 -13.81 -26.94
CA GLY A 110 7.90 -13.46 -27.33
C GLY A 110 9.00 -14.42 -26.91
N SER A 111 8.75 -15.51 -26.18
CA SER A 111 9.80 -16.51 -25.95
C SER A 111 9.22 -17.91 -25.78
N SER A 112 9.57 -18.76 -26.72
CA SER A 112 9.39 -20.20 -26.72
C SER A 112 9.82 -20.82 -25.40
N SER A 113 8.95 -21.70 -24.90
CA SER A 113 9.24 -22.89 -24.10
C SER A 113 10.70 -23.10 -23.69
N SER A 114 11.01 -22.91 -22.41
CA SER A 114 11.50 -23.99 -21.53
C SER A 114 12.09 -23.44 -20.23
N ASN A 115 11.82 -24.19 -19.15
CA ASN A 115 12.47 -24.16 -17.85
C ASN A 115 12.09 -23.00 -16.92
N TYR A 116 11.01 -23.23 -16.17
CA TYR A 116 10.88 -22.72 -14.81
C TYR A 116 12.08 -23.25 -14.00
N SER A 117 13.16 -22.48 -13.96
CA SER A 117 14.41 -22.84 -13.29
C SER A 117 14.31 -22.56 -11.80
N THR A 118 14.44 -23.64 -11.04
CA THR A 118 14.62 -23.73 -9.59
C THR A 118 15.70 -22.77 -9.07
N TYR A 119 15.36 -22.08 -7.97
CA TYR A 119 16.23 -21.45 -6.97
C TYR A 119 17.66 -21.07 -7.38
N GLY A 120 17.92 -19.76 -7.49
CA GLY A 120 19.25 -19.17 -7.36
C GLY A 120 19.32 -18.26 -6.14
N THR A 121 19.65 -18.80 -4.96
CA THR A 121 20.24 -18.01 -3.89
C THR A 121 21.69 -17.76 -4.26
N SER A 122 22.07 -16.52 -4.51
CA SER A 122 23.48 -16.11 -4.58
C SER A 122 23.64 -14.76 -3.89
N SER A 123 23.96 -14.86 -2.60
CA SER A 123 24.71 -13.84 -1.88
C SER A 123 26.13 -13.84 -2.45
N THR A 124 26.45 -12.89 -3.33
CA THR A 124 27.81 -12.40 -3.49
C THR A 124 27.77 -10.93 -3.89
N ASN A 125 28.51 -10.12 -3.14
CA ASN A 125 28.83 -8.74 -3.44
C ASN A 125 29.69 -8.70 -4.70
N ASP A 126 29.11 -8.39 -5.86
CA ASP A 126 29.84 -8.13 -7.10
C ASP A 126 29.03 -7.22 -8.02
N GLN A 127 29.70 -6.32 -8.73
CA GLN A 127 29.14 -5.26 -9.58
C GLN A 127 28.49 -5.80 -10.88
N SER A 128 27.96 -7.02 -10.85
CA SER A 128 27.43 -7.80 -11.96
C SER A 128 26.01 -8.33 -11.70
N GLN A 129 25.29 -7.77 -10.72
CA GLN A 129 23.90 -8.15 -10.44
C GLN A 129 22.95 -7.69 -11.57
N THR A 130 22.26 -8.63 -12.22
CA THR A 130 21.15 -8.30 -13.13
C THR A 130 19.99 -7.71 -12.33
N VAL A 131 19.50 -6.55 -12.76
CA VAL A 131 18.29 -5.89 -12.24
C VAL A 131 17.25 -5.72 -13.33
N TYR A 132 16.01 -5.59 -12.91
CA TYR A 132 14.86 -5.46 -13.80
C TYR A 132 14.30 -4.06 -13.64
N VAL A 133 14.37 -3.27 -14.70
CA VAL A 133 13.95 -1.86 -14.68
C VAL A 133 12.58 -1.72 -15.30
N SER A 134 11.63 -1.17 -14.54
CA SER A 134 10.30 -0.82 -15.01
C SER A 134 10.32 0.41 -15.92
N ASN A 135 9.22 0.65 -16.66
CA ASN A 135 9.12 1.79 -17.58
C ASN A 135 9.23 3.17 -16.90
N ASN A 136 9.02 3.26 -15.58
CA ASN A 136 9.19 4.49 -14.81
C ASN A 136 10.61 4.64 -14.21
N GLY A 137 11.57 3.82 -14.63
CA GLY A 137 12.97 3.94 -14.23
C GLY A 137 13.26 3.49 -12.79
N ILE A 138 12.45 2.57 -12.26
CA ILE A 138 12.68 1.92 -10.98
C ILE A 138 13.23 0.52 -11.23
N TYR A 139 14.35 0.18 -10.60
CA TYR A 139 14.95 -1.14 -10.74
C TYR A 139 14.68 -2.02 -9.53
N HIS A 140 14.49 -3.31 -9.80
CA HIS A 140 14.18 -4.34 -8.83
C HIS A 140 15.16 -5.50 -8.97
N SER A 141 15.42 -6.22 -7.88
CA SER A 141 16.25 -7.44 -7.86
C SER A 141 15.55 -8.65 -8.48
N SER A 142 14.25 -8.52 -8.77
CA SER A 142 13.39 -9.59 -9.26
C SER A 142 12.49 -9.04 -10.38
N PRO A 143 12.29 -9.77 -11.50
CA PRO A 143 11.41 -9.34 -12.61
C PRO A 143 9.93 -9.32 -12.23
N HIS A 144 9.68 -9.77 -11.02
CA HIS A 144 8.45 -10.21 -10.43
C HIS A 144 8.00 -9.26 -9.32
N ALA A 145 8.76 -8.19 -9.05
CA ALA A 145 8.49 -7.26 -7.97
C ALA A 145 7.27 -6.35 -8.21
N HIS A 146 6.83 -5.65 -7.16
CA HIS A 146 5.62 -4.82 -7.24
C HIS A 146 5.73 -3.76 -8.34
N GLY A 147 4.65 -3.58 -9.12
CA GLY A 147 4.60 -2.60 -10.20
C GLY A 147 5.39 -2.99 -11.46
N MET A 148 5.93 -4.20 -11.54
CA MET A 148 6.62 -4.70 -12.73
C MET A 148 5.65 -5.39 -13.70
N LYS A 149 4.95 -4.59 -14.53
CA LYS A 149 4.17 -5.13 -15.66
C LYS A 149 5.04 -5.43 -16.89
N TYR A 150 6.02 -4.56 -17.14
CA TYR A 150 7.01 -4.68 -18.20
C TYR A 150 8.36 -4.26 -17.65
N TYR A 151 9.43 -4.91 -18.09
CA TYR A 151 10.78 -4.62 -17.63
C TYR A 151 11.84 -4.78 -18.71
N THR A 152 12.93 -4.05 -18.53
CA THR A 152 14.20 -4.29 -19.22
C THR A 152 15.19 -4.87 -18.22
N ALA A 153 15.76 -6.03 -18.52
CA ALA A 153 16.86 -6.57 -17.73
C ALA A 153 18.17 -5.88 -18.12
N MET A 154 18.93 -5.40 -17.15
CA MET A 154 20.25 -4.81 -17.36
C MET A 154 21.15 -5.00 -16.13
N SER A 155 22.42 -4.65 -16.22
CA SER A 155 23.30 -4.70 -15.05
C SER A 155 22.93 -3.59 -14.05
N LEU A 156 23.14 -3.84 -12.75
CA LEU A 156 22.95 -2.83 -11.70
C LEU A 156 23.78 -1.58 -11.97
N THR A 157 24.99 -1.74 -12.51
CA THR A 157 25.88 -0.65 -12.91
C THR A 157 25.24 0.20 -14.00
N GLU A 158 24.76 -0.42 -15.07
CA GLU A 158 24.06 0.27 -16.16
C GLU A 158 22.80 0.99 -15.66
N ALA A 159 22.03 0.36 -14.76
CA ALA A 159 20.85 0.99 -14.19
C ALA A 159 21.21 2.25 -13.37
N LYS A 160 22.28 2.19 -12.58
CA LYS A 160 22.80 3.34 -11.82
C LYS A 160 23.38 4.43 -12.73
N GLU A 161 24.12 4.07 -13.78
CA GLU A 161 24.67 4.99 -14.78
C GLU A 161 23.55 5.72 -15.53
N LYS A 162 22.44 5.04 -15.82
CA LYS A 162 21.23 5.62 -16.41
C LYS A 162 20.40 6.45 -15.42
N GLY A 163 20.80 6.51 -14.15
CA GLY A 163 20.10 7.28 -13.11
C GLY A 163 18.80 6.65 -12.60
N TYR A 164 18.56 5.37 -12.88
CA TYR A 164 17.41 4.65 -12.35
C TYR A 164 17.54 4.45 -10.84
N LYS A 165 16.39 4.39 -10.16
CA LYS A 165 16.32 4.31 -8.70
C LYS A 165 15.96 2.90 -8.25
N ALA A 166 16.54 2.45 -7.14
CA ALA A 166 16.07 1.21 -6.52
C ALA A 166 14.61 1.33 -6.11
N CYS A 167 13.87 0.23 -6.22
CA CYS A 167 12.60 0.09 -5.50
C CYS A 167 12.81 0.44 -4.01
N LYS A 168 11.80 1.05 -3.38
CA LYS A 168 11.81 1.30 -1.92
C LYS A 168 11.06 0.22 -1.13
N LYS A 169 10.28 -0.59 -1.84
CA LYS A 169 9.43 -1.66 -1.32
C LYS A 169 10.01 -3.06 -1.62
N CYS A 170 11.19 -3.09 -2.23
CA CYS A 170 11.97 -4.19 -2.76
C CYS A 170 13.43 -3.72 -2.80
#